data_AF-A0A821K0F6-F1
#
_entry.id   AF-A0A821K0F6-F1
#
_cell.length_a   1.000
_cell.length_b   1.000
_cell.length_c   1.000
_cell.angle_alpha   90.00
_cell.angle_beta   90.00
_cell.angle_gamma   90.00
#
_symmetry.space_group_name_H-M   'P 1'
#
loop_
_entity.id
_entity.type
_entity.pdbx_description
1 polymer ?
#
loop_
_entity_poly.entity_id
_entity_poly.type
_entity_poly.pdbx_seq_one_letter_code
_entity_poly.pdbx_strand_id
1 'polypeptide(L)'
;SAVLEDLFLKLKQQYQQLKQIHIFSDGASQQFKQKFLFRNLCRLAADFQIKLSWNFFATSHGKGVVDAVGGTTKRLVYNAIMSGQQCSSAAEFVEIARSKTSTINVNELEESSIEQSKAKMEPIFQLIQTVPETKKIHSINVLENNTIEYKYYSNSTTKKTYRFPS
;
A
#
# COMPACT_ATOMS: atom_id res chain seq x y z
N SER A 1 4.87 -4.68 3.78
CA SER A 1 4.78 -3.70 4.87
C SER A 1 5.78 -2.59 4.71
N ALA A 2 7.05 -2.91 4.46
CA ALA A 2 8.12 -1.95 4.17
C ALA A 2 7.72 -0.83 3.20
N VAL A 3 7.05 -1.18 2.08
CA VAL A 3 6.56 -0.20 1.10
C VAL A 3 5.63 0.85 1.70
N LEU A 4 4.68 0.44 2.55
CA LEU A 4 3.74 1.38 3.17
C LEU A 4 4.42 2.22 4.26
N GLU A 5 5.35 1.61 5.02
CA GLU A 5 6.13 2.32 6.04
C GLU A 5 6.98 3.43 5.42
N ASP A 6 7.75 3.11 4.38
CA ASP A 6 8.58 4.08 3.65
C ASP A 6 7.72 5.19 3.03
N LEU A 7 6.60 4.81 2.39
CA LEU A 7 5.69 5.78 1.81
C LEU A 7 5.10 6.72 2.86
N PHE A 8 4.65 6.19 4.01
CA PHE A 8 4.03 7.00 5.06
C PHE A 8 5.05 7.92 5.72
N LEU A 9 6.29 7.45 5.90
CA LEU A 9 7.39 8.27 6.40
C LEU A 9 7.65 9.46 5.48
N LYS A 10 7.77 9.22 4.16
CA LYS A 10 7.96 10.28 3.16
C LYS A 10 6.78 11.25 3.12
N LEU A 11 5.55 10.74 3.16
CA LEU A 11 4.35 11.58 3.19
C LEU A 11 4.30 12.45 4.44
N LYS A 12 4.71 11.96 5.61
CA LYS A 12 4.80 12.78 6.85
C LYS A 12 5.90 13.83 6.79
N GLN A 13 7.04 13.50 6.19
CA GLN A 13 8.14 14.46 5.97
C GLN A 13 7.70 15.58 5.02
N GLN A 14 7.00 15.24 3.95
CA GLN A 14 6.50 16.20 2.97
C GLN A 14 5.29 16.99 3.48
N TYR A 15 4.41 16.36 4.26
CA TYR A 15 3.17 16.92 4.77
C TYR A 15 3.10 16.73 6.29
N GLN A 16 3.73 17.64 7.05
CA GLN A 16 3.81 17.56 8.52
C GLN A 16 2.44 17.48 9.20
N GLN A 17 1.40 18.07 8.60
CA GLN A 17 0.03 18.07 9.11
C GLN A 17 -0.83 16.91 8.56
N LEU A 18 -0.22 15.86 7.98
CA LEU A 18 -0.96 14.71 7.47
C LEU A 18 -1.73 14.02 8.60
N LYS A 19 -3.07 14.08 8.52
CA LYS A 19 -4.00 13.50 9.51
C LYS A 19 -4.64 12.21 9.03
N GLN A 20 -4.77 12.01 7.71
CA GLN A 20 -5.58 10.93 7.16
C GLN A 20 -5.06 10.46 5.81
N ILE A 21 -5.08 9.15 5.60
CA ILE A 21 -4.74 8.50 4.32
C ILE A 21 -5.90 7.61 3.88
N HIS A 22 -6.25 7.72 2.60
CA HIS A 22 -7.19 6.85 1.92
C HIS A 22 -6.46 6.05 0.85
N ILE A 23 -6.44 4.72 0.99
CA ILE A 23 -5.83 3.82 0.02
C ILE A 23 -6.94 3.21 -0.85
N PHE A 24 -6.67 3.12 -2.15
CA PHE A 24 -7.52 2.45 -3.11
C PHE A 24 -6.73 1.40 -3.87
N SER A 25 -7.27 0.18 -3.98
CA SER A 25 -6.66 -0.91 -4.74
C SER A 25 -7.70 -1.67 -5.53
N ASP A 26 -7.27 -2.35 -6.58
CA ASP A 26 -8.08 -3.37 -7.22
C ASP A 26 -8.33 -4.52 -6.22
N GLY A 27 -9.50 -5.14 -6.28
CA GLY A 27 -9.95 -6.11 -5.28
C GLY A 27 -9.20 -7.46 -5.27
N ALA A 28 -8.02 -7.55 -5.86
CA ALA A 28 -7.24 -8.77 -5.99
C ALA A 28 -6.89 -9.35 -4.62
N SER A 29 -7.58 -10.44 -4.26
CA SER A 29 -7.56 -10.93 -2.87
C SER A 29 -6.20 -11.48 -2.45
N GLN A 30 -5.43 -12.05 -3.37
CA GLN A 30 -4.10 -12.60 -3.07
C GLN A 30 -3.06 -11.51 -2.78
N GLN A 31 -3.27 -10.31 -3.32
CA GLN A 31 -2.31 -9.20 -3.24
C GLN A 31 -2.71 -8.22 -2.13
N PHE A 32 -3.99 -7.85 -2.06
CA PHE A 32 -4.45 -6.80 -1.18
C PHE A 32 -5.36 -7.30 -0.05
N LYS A 33 -6.28 -8.24 -0.29
CA LYS A 33 -7.21 -8.72 0.77
C LYS A 33 -6.68 -9.95 1.50
N GLN A 34 -5.59 -9.78 2.26
CA GLN A 34 -4.93 -10.85 3.01
C GLN A 34 -4.88 -10.57 4.53
N LYS A 35 -4.80 -11.62 5.36
CA LYS A 35 -4.99 -11.53 6.83
C LYS A 35 -4.02 -10.59 7.55
N PHE A 36 -2.79 -10.49 7.06
CA PHE A 36 -1.75 -9.62 7.60
C PHE A 36 -1.99 -8.16 7.29
N LEU A 37 -2.70 -7.85 6.19
CA LEU A 37 -2.95 -6.46 5.82
C LEU A 37 -3.66 -5.73 6.96
N PHE A 38 -4.76 -6.30 7.46
CA PHE A 38 -5.66 -5.58 8.35
C PHE A 38 -5.03 -5.25 9.70
N ARG A 39 -4.29 -6.19 10.30
CA ARG A 39 -3.53 -5.90 11.51
C ARG A 39 -2.39 -4.93 11.24
N ASN A 40 -1.75 -5.00 10.06
CA ASN A 40 -0.72 -4.03 9.69
C ASN A 40 -1.29 -2.61 9.56
N LEU A 41 -2.52 -2.45 9.08
CA LEU A 41 -3.17 -1.13 9.02
C LEU A 41 -3.40 -0.53 10.40
N CYS A 42 -3.82 -1.33 11.38
CA CYS A 42 -3.93 -0.87 12.78
C CYS A 42 -2.58 -0.36 13.31
N ARG A 43 -1.52 -1.14 13.08
CA ARG A 43 -0.16 -0.76 13.50
C ARG A 43 0.30 0.53 12.81
N LEU A 44 0.20 0.61 11.48
CA LEU A 44 0.61 1.80 10.72
C LEU A 44 -0.17 3.05 11.13
N ALA A 45 -1.47 2.93 11.39
CA ALA A 45 -2.27 4.05 11.88
C ALA A 45 -1.77 4.56 13.25
N ALA A 46 -1.40 3.64 14.15
CA ALA A 46 -0.86 3.98 15.46
C ALA A 46 0.56 4.57 15.37
N ASP A 47 1.48 3.90 14.67
CA ASP A 47 2.88 4.29 14.53
C ASP A 47 3.02 5.71 13.94
N PHE A 48 2.19 6.03 12.94
CA PHE A 48 2.23 7.33 12.26
C PHE A 48 1.21 8.33 12.80
N GLN A 49 0.39 7.95 13.79
CA GLN A 49 -0.69 8.77 14.36
C GLN A 49 -1.57 9.39 13.26
N ILE A 50 -2.11 8.53 12.38
CA ILE A 50 -2.98 8.92 11.26
C ILE A 50 -4.24 8.08 11.21
N LYS A 51 -5.32 8.68 10.72
CA LYS A 51 -6.52 7.95 10.31
C LYS A 51 -6.24 7.22 9.00
N LEU A 52 -6.58 5.93 8.95
CA LEU A 52 -6.28 5.10 7.79
C LEU A 52 -7.53 4.37 7.32
N SER A 53 -7.75 4.39 6.00
CA SER A 53 -8.78 3.60 5.35
C SER A 53 -8.25 2.96 4.08
N TRP A 54 -8.79 1.80 3.74
CA TRP A 54 -8.49 1.09 2.51
C TRP A 54 -9.77 0.62 1.83
N ASN A 55 -9.95 1.05 0.59
CA ASN A 55 -11.10 0.70 -0.25
C ASN A 55 -10.65 -0.15 -1.43
N PHE A 56 -11.46 -1.15 -1.77
CA PHE A 56 -11.18 -2.10 -2.84
C PHE A 56 -12.24 -1.98 -3.92
N PHE A 57 -11.79 -1.83 -5.17
CA PHE A 57 -12.67 -1.91 -6.34
C PHE A 57 -13.05 -3.37 -6.65
N ALA A 58 -14.06 -3.55 -7.51
CA ALA A 58 -14.41 -4.87 -8.02
C ALA A 58 -13.23 -5.47 -8.81
N THR A 59 -12.97 -6.76 -8.61
CA THR A 59 -11.92 -7.50 -9.33
C THR A 59 -12.13 -7.36 -10.84
N SER A 60 -11.03 -7.16 -11.58
CA SER A 60 -11.02 -7.05 -13.05
C SER A 60 -11.64 -5.78 -13.65
N HIS A 61 -12.05 -4.79 -12.86
CA HIS A 61 -12.73 -3.58 -13.34
C HIS A 61 -12.00 -2.25 -13.10
N GLY A 62 -10.70 -2.28 -12.78
CA GLY A 62 -9.96 -1.06 -12.45
C GLY A 62 -8.62 -0.97 -13.16
N LYS A 63 -8.60 -0.47 -14.40
CA LYS A 63 -7.40 0.24 -14.85
C LYS A 63 -7.42 1.60 -14.16
N GLY A 64 -6.58 1.78 -13.16
CA GLY A 64 -6.56 2.96 -12.32
C GLY A 64 -5.54 3.99 -12.77
N VAL A 65 -5.50 5.12 -12.07
CA VAL A 65 -4.44 6.13 -12.22
C VAL A 65 -3.05 5.51 -12.03
N VAL A 66 -2.94 4.49 -11.17
CA VAL A 66 -1.69 3.76 -10.92
C VAL A 66 -1.15 3.08 -12.18
N ASP A 67 -2.02 2.52 -13.03
CA ASP A 67 -1.62 1.91 -14.30
C ASP A 67 -1.11 2.96 -15.30
N ALA A 68 -1.73 4.14 -15.31
CA ALA A 68 -1.31 5.25 -16.15
C ALA A 68 0.08 5.78 -15.73
N VAL A 69 0.32 5.93 -14.41
CA VAL A 69 1.63 6.32 -13.87
C VAL A 69 2.68 5.26 -14.21
N GLY A 70 2.41 3.99 -13.90
CA GLY A 70 3.35 2.89 -14.18
C GLY A 70 3.63 2.71 -15.67
N GLY A 71 2.61 2.80 -16.51
CA GLY A 71 2.74 2.75 -17.97
C GLY A 71 3.53 3.93 -18.52
N THR A 72 3.32 5.13 -17.99
CA THR A 72 4.10 6.32 -18.38
C THR A 72 5.56 6.18 -17.99
N THR A 73 5.87 5.78 -16.75
CA THR A 73 7.24 5.53 -16.30
C THR A 73 7.94 4.49 -17.17
N LYS A 74 7.28 3.36 -17.44
CA LYS A 74 7.82 2.30 -18.31
C LYS A 74 8.08 2.82 -19.72
N ARG A 75 7.16 3.60 -20.30
CA ARG A 75 7.32 4.19 -21.63
C ARG A 75 8.50 5.17 -21.68
N LEU A 76 8.69 5.98 -20.65
CA LEU A 76 9.83 6.91 -20.57
C LEU A 76 11.17 6.16 -20.57
N VAL A 77 11.29 5.12 -19.75
CA VAL A 77 12.50 4.27 -19.71
C VAL A 77 12.68 3.50 -21.02
N TYR A 78 11.60 2.95 -21.58
CA TYR A 78 11.65 2.23 -22.85
C TYR A 78 12.15 3.12 -24.00
N ASN A 79 11.65 4.35 -24.10
CA ASN A 79 12.13 5.30 -25.12
C ASN A 79 13.61 5.65 -24.93
N ALA A 80 14.08 5.76 -23.69
CA ALA A 80 15.49 5.91 -23.37
C ALA A 80 16.33 4.75 -23.92
N ILE A 81 15.88 3.51 -23.69
CA ILE A 81 16.55 2.30 -24.19
C ILE A 81 16.56 2.29 -25.72
N MET A 82 15.43 2.61 -26.36
CA MET A 82 15.32 2.68 -27.82
C MET A 82 16.20 3.77 -28.43
N SER A 83 16.58 4.80 -27.65
CA SER A 83 17.55 5.83 -28.05
C SER A 83 19.02 5.44 -27.82
N GLY A 84 19.29 4.22 -27.37
CA GLY A 84 20.64 3.67 -27.16
C GLY A 84 21.13 3.70 -25.70
N GLN A 85 20.32 4.10 -24.72
CA GLN A 85 20.72 3.99 -23.31
C GLN A 85 20.66 2.52 -22.85
N GLN A 86 21.63 2.08 -22.04
CA GLN A 86 21.60 0.75 -21.43
C GLN A 86 20.78 0.78 -20.13
N CYS A 87 20.04 -0.30 -19.87
CA CYS A 87 19.26 -0.51 -18.66
C CYS A 87 19.27 -2.01 -18.33
N SER A 88 20.24 -2.43 -17.54
CA SER A 88 20.54 -3.83 -17.21
C SER A 88 20.20 -4.20 -15.76
N SER A 89 19.88 -3.21 -14.92
CA SER A 89 19.59 -3.40 -13.50
C SER A 89 18.38 -2.57 -13.04
N ALA A 90 17.86 -2.89 -11.85
CA ALA A 90 16.79 -2.10 -11.22
C ALA A 90 17.26 -0.69 -10.86
N ALA A 91 18.50 -0.55 -10.38
CA ALA A 91 19.10 0.74 -10.08
C ALA A 91 19.17 1.63 -11.34
N GLU A 92 19.66 1.09 -12.45
CA GLU A 92 19.71 1.82 -13.73
C GLU A 92 18.30 2.21 -14.21
N PHE A 93 17.31 1.32 -14.05
CA PHE A 93 15.92 1.65 -14.37
C PHE A 93 15.44 2.87 -13.55
N VAL A 94 15.73 2.90 -12.25
CA VAL A 94 15.34 3.98 -11.34
C VAL A 94 16.05 5.29 -11.72
N GLU A 95 17.35 5.24 -12.00
CA GLU A 95 18.13 6.40 -12.44
C GLU A 95 17.57 6.99 -13.74
N ILE A 96 17.34 6.14 -14.75
CA ILE A 96 16.75 6.58 -16.01
C ILE A 96 15.38 7.19 -15.76
N ALA A 97 14.50 6.51 -15.01
CA ALA A 97 13.16 7.01 -14.74
C ALA A 97 13.17 8.40 -14.08
N ARG A 98 14.02 8.61 -13.06
CA ARG A 98 14.21 9.91 -12.40
C ARG A 98 14.76 10.98 -13.35
N SER A 99 15.65 10.61 -14.26
CA SER A 99 16.21 11.55 -15.25
C SER A 99 15.18 12.02 -16.29
N LYS A 100 14.15 11.22 -16.57
CA LYS A 100 13.16 11.52 -17.62
C LYS A 100 11.92 12.27 -17.13
N THR A 101 11.68 12.33 -15.82
CA THR A 101 10.54 13.07 -15.28
C THR A 101 10.76 13.53 -13.84
N SER A 102 10.44 14.78 -13.56
CA SER A 102 10.34 15.33 -12.20
C SER A 102 8.92 15.22 -11.61
N THR A 103 7.93 14.82 -12.41
CA THR A 103 6.53 14.71 -11.99
C THR A 103 6.25 13.38 -11.30
N ILE A 104 6.96 12.31 -11.68
CA ILE A 104 6.79 10.98 -11.09
C ILE A 104 7.96 10.69 -10.16
N ASN A 105 7.68 10.65 -8.86
CA ASN A 105 8.66 10.28 -7.85
C ASN A 105 8.88 8.76 -7.86
N VAL A 106 10.06 8.32 -8.32
CA VAL A 106 10.46 6.92 -8.29
C VAL A 106 11.36 6.67 -7.08
N ASN A 107 10.91 5.78 -6.20
CA ASN A 107 11.61 5.40 -4.98
C ASN A 107 12.06 3.94 -5.08
N GLU A 108 13.33 3.71 -4.77
CA GLU A 108 13.87 2.36 -4.61
C GLU A 108 13.83 1.97 -3.14
N LEU A 109 13.57 0.70 -2.87
CA LEU A 109 13.55 0.12 -1.54
C LEU A 109 14.59 -0.97 -1.48
N GLU A 110 15.52 -0.84 -0.53
CA GLU A 110 16.56 -1.83 -0.31
C GLU A 110 16.00 -3.09 0.36
N GLU A 111 16.61 -4.23 0.04
CA GLU A 111 16.30 -5.52 0.66
C GLU A 111 16.43 -5.48 2.19
N SER A 112 17.45 -4.78 2.69
CA SER A 112 17.68 -4.54 4.12
C SER A 112 16.45 -3.94 4.83
N SER A 113 15.78 -2.97 4.18
CA SER A 113 14.58 -2.32 4.71
C SER A 113 13.36 -3.25 4.69
N ILE A 114 13.28 -4.12 3.68
CA ILE A 114 12.25 -5.15 3.58
C ILE A 114 12.40 -6.17 4.72
N GLU A 115 13.61 -6.65 4.96
CA GLU A 115 13.92 -7.61 6.02
C GLU A 115 13.66 -7.04 7.41
N GLN A 116 14.09 -5.80 7.68
CA GLN A 116 13.83 -5.12 8.95
C GLN A 116 12.32 -4.95 9.21
N SER A 117 11.56 -4.56 8.19
CA SER A 117 10.10 -4.46 8.31
C SER A 117 9.48 -5.82 8.58
N LYS A 118 9.94 -6.89 7.91
CA LYS A 118 9.47 -8.25 8.15
C LYS A 118 9.75 -8.71 9.59
N ALA A 119 10.96 -8.48 10.09
CA ALA A 119 11.35 -8.84 11.46
C ALA A 119 10.47 -8.15 12.51
N LYS A 120 10.13 -6.87 12.32
CA LYS A 120 9.21 -6.13 13.21
C LYS A 120 7.79 -6.73 13.24
N MET A 121 7.38 -7.39 12.17
CA MET A 121 6.04 -7.96 12.03
C MET A 121 5.93 -9.42 12.47
N GLU A 122 7.04 -10.15 12.55
CA GLU A 122 7.06 -11.57 12.85
C GLU A 122 6.29 -11.92 14.15
N PRO A 123 6.45 -11.18 15.28
CA PRO A 123 5.68 -11.46 16.49
C PRO A 123 4.17 -11.24 16.29
N ILE A 124 3.81 -10.25 15.47
CA ILE A 124 2.42 -9.92 15.17
C ILE A 124 1.81 -11.02 14.28
N PHE A 125 2.58 -11.54 13.32
CA PHE A 125 2.14 -12.57 12.38
C PHE A 125 1.75 -13.88 13.06
N GLN A 126 2.42 -14.24 14.15
CA GLN A 126 2.11 -15.44 14.92
C GLN A 126 0.75 -15.36 15.63
N LEU A 127 0.29 -14.14 15.95
CA LEU A 127 -0.95 -13.89 16.70
C LEU A 127 -2.13 -13.51 15.80
N ILE A 128 -1.91 -13.37 14.49
CA ILE A 128 -2.96 -12.91 13.56
C ILE A 128 -3.97 -14.00 13.25
N GLN A 129 -5.20 -13.70 13.63
CA GLN A 129 -6.39 -14.41 13.18
C GLN A 129 -6.93 -13.81 11.88
N THR A 130 -7.48 -14.66 11.03
CA THR A 130 -8.12 -14.24 9.78
C THR A 130 -9.46 -13.56 10.10
N VAL A 131 -9.68 -12.37 9.56
CA VAL A 131 -10.98 -11.71 9.66
C VAL A 131 -12.02 -12.52 8.85
N PRO A 132 -13.18 -12.86 9.43
CA PRO A 132 -14.21 -13.63 8.73
C PRO A 132 -14.59 -12.99 7.40
N GLU A 133 -14.78 -13.83 6.38
CA GLU A 133 -15.23 -13.40 5.04
C GLU A 133 -14.37 -12.30 4.39
N THR A 134 -13.05 -12.28 4.68
CA THR A 134 -12.07 -11.30 4.16
C THR A 134 -12.25 -10.96 2.67
N LYS A 135 -12.53 -11.95 1.82
CA LYS A 135 -12.70 -11.74 0.36
C LYS A 135 -13.88 -10.83 0.01
N LYS A 136 -14.94 -10.86 0.83
CA LYS A 136 -16.16 -10.04 0.63
C LYS A 136 -15.97 -8.59 1.07
N ILE A 137 -14.91 -8.27 1.81
CA ILE A 137 -14.67 -6.92 2.33
C ILE A 137 -14.24 -5.99 1.20
N HIS A 138 -14.90 -4.84 1.05
CA HIS A 138 -14.59 -3.83 0.04
C HIS A 138 -14.21 -2.47 0.62
N SER A 139 -14.44 -2.24 1.91
CA SER A 139 -14.02 -1.01 2.58
C SER A 139 -13.62 -1.32 4.01
N ILE A 140 -12.53 -0.69 4.45
CA ILE A 140 -11.95 -0.86 5.78
C ILE A 140 -11.57 0.52 6.32
N ASN A 141 -11.94 0.78 7.56
CA ASN A 141 -11.50 1.92 8.34
C ASN A 141 -10.81 1.42 9.61
N VAL A 142 -9.62 1.92 9.88
CA VAL A 142 -8.94 1.65 11.15
C VAL A 142 -9.59 2.49 12.24
N LEU A 143 -9.98 1.83 13.33
CA LEU A 143 -10.44 2.44 14.57
C LEU A 143 -9.34 2.30 15.64
N GLU A 144 -9.61 2.79 16.85
CA GLU A 144 -8.71 2.68 17.99
C GLU A 144 -8.61 1.23 18.54
N ASN A 145 -7.64 1.00 19.43
CA ASN A 145 -7.53 -0.24 20.22
C ASN A 145 -7.46 -1.53 19.38
N ASN A 146 -6.67 -1.53 18.30
CA ASN A 146 -6.55 -2.64 17.36
C ASN A 146 -7.90 -3.10 16.78
N THR A 147 -8.79 -2.16 16.50
CA THR A 147 -10.11 -2.45 15.93
C THR A 147 -10.22 -1.91 14.52
N ILE A 148 -10.86 -2.67 13.63
CA ILE A 148 -11.25 -2.20 12.30
C ILE A 148 -12.77 -2.18 12.18
N GLU A 149 -13.28 -1.19 11.44
CA GLU A 149 -14.61 -1.22 10.85
C GLU A 149 -14.47 -1.68 9.40
N TYR A 150 -15.33 -2.56 8.94
CA TYR A 150 -15.35 -2.99 7.55
C TYR A 150 -16.76 -3.12 6.99
N LYS A 151 -16.84 -3.02 5.65
CA LYS A 151 -18.07 -3.19 4.88
C LYS A 151 -17.87 -4.20 3.75
N TYR A 152 -18.90 -4.97 3.45
CA TYR A 152 -18.87 -5.87 2.30
C TYR A 152 -19.06 -5.16 0.96
N TYR A 153 -19.64 -3.96 0.95
CA TYR A 153 -19.74 -3.10 -0.23
C TYR A 153 -19.51 -1.65 0.21
N SER A 154 -18.84 -0.85 -0.60
CA SER A 154 -18.45 0.52 -0.21
C SER A 154 -19.66 1.42 0.12
N ASN A 155 -20.77 1.20 -0.59
CA ASN A 155 -22.06 1.88 -0.39
C ASN A 155 -22.96 1.23 0.67
N SER A 156 -22.52 0.15 1.33
CA SER A 156 -23.30 -0.49 2.39
C SER A 156 -23.51 0.45 3.57
N THR A 157 -24.75 0.54 4.05
CA THR A 157 -25.10 1.18 5.32
C THR A 157 -24.70 0.31 6.51
N THR A 158 -24.74 -1.01 6.32
CA THR A 158 -24.30 -2.00 7.31
C THR A 158 -22.78 -1.98 7.44
N LYS A 159 -22.32 -1.78 8.67
CA LYS A 159 -20.92 -1.78 9.11
C LYS A 159 -20.72 -2.93 10.10
N LYS A 160 -19.56 -3.58 10.03
CA LYS A 160 -19.14 -4.60 11.00
C LYS A 160 -17.82 -4.17 11.63
N THR A 161 -17.59 -4.57 12.86
CA THR A 161 -16.33 -4.30 13.57
C THR A 161 -15.60 -5.61 13.87
N TYR A 162 -14.28 -5.57 13.83
CA TYR A 162 -13.43 -6.67 14.26
C TYR A 162 -12.28 -6.13 15.11
N ARG A 163 -12.12 -6.67 16.32
CA ARG A 163 -11.04 -6.32 17.24
C ARG A 163 -10.01 -7.45 17.24
N PHE A 164 -8.77 -7.12 16.88
CA PHE A 164 -7.68 -8.07 16.97
C PHE A 164 -7.30 -8.30 18.45
N PRO A 165 -6.87 -9.53 18.83
CA PRO A 165 -6.33 -9.78 20.15
C PRO A 165 -5.10 -8.90 20.39
N SER A 166 -4.93 -8.43 21.63
CA SER A 166 -3.79 -7.60 22.03
C SER A 166 -2.48 -8.33 21.77
#